data_AF-A0A182YTF3-F1
#
_entry.id   AF-A0A182YTF3-F1
#
_cell.length_a   1.000
_cell.length_b   1.000
_cell.length_c   1.000
_cell.angle_alpha   90.00
_cell.angle_beta   90.00
_cell.angle_gamma   90.00
#
_symmetry.space_group_name_H-M   'P 1'
#
loop_
_entity.id
_entity.type
_entity.pdbx_description
1 polymer ?
#
loop_
_entity_poly.entity_id
_entity_poly.type
_entity_poly.pdbx_seq_one_letter_code
_entity_poly.pdbx_strand_id
1 'polypeptide(L)'
;MICHVFESEEAQFIAQSIGQAFQVAYMEFLKANGIEDHSFMKELDYQEVLNSQEIFGDELEIFAKKELQKEVVVPKAKGEILGVVIVESGWGSMLPTVVIANLASSGAAARCGQLNIGDQIIAINGLSLVGLPLSTCQGYIKNTKNQTVVKFTVVPCAPVVEVKIKRPNTKYQLGFSVQNGV
;
A
#
# COMPACT_ATOMS: atom_id res chain seq x y z
N MET A 1 -8.14 -8.38 10.29
CA MET A 1 -8.85 -7.17 9.82
C MET A 1 -9.49 -7.52 8.50
N ILE A 2 -10.78 -7.24 8.31
CA ILE A 2 -11.51 -7.53 7.07
C ILE A 2 -11.79 -6.17 6.42
N CYS A 3 -11.37 -5.99 5.17
CA CYS A 3 -11.60 -4.78 4.39
C CYS A 3 -12.68 -5.07 3.35
N HIS A 4 -13.71 -4.23 3.30
CA HIS A 4 -14.78 -4.30 2.29
C HIS A 4 -14.69 -3.06 1.42
N VAL A 5 -14.48 -3.25 0.11
CA VAL A 5 -14.37 -2.18 -0.88
C VAL A 5 -15.69 -2.07 -1.63
N PHE A 6 -16.24 -0.86 -1.71
CA PHE A 6 -17.49 -0.56 -2.39
C PHE A 6 -17.26 0.56 -3.41
N GLU A 7 -17.91 0.45 -4.57
CA GLU A 7 -17.90 1.48 -5.61
C GLU A 7 -19.29 2.11 -5.70
N SER A 8 -19.37 3.44 -5.66
CA SER A 8 -20.62 4.19 -5.80
C SER A 8 -20.33 5.63 -6.21
N GLU A 9 -21.17 6.21 -7.07
CA GLU A 9 -21.14 7.64 -7.39
C GLU A 9 -21.46 8.52 -6.18
N GLU A 10 -22.11 7.95 -5.16
CA GLU A 10 -22.49 8.62 -3.91
C GLU A 10 -21.56 8.25 -2.74
N ALA A 11 -20.35 7.72 -3.00
CA ALA A 11 -19.45 7.24 -1.95
C ALA A 11 -19.17 8.28 -0.84
N GLN A 12 -19.07 9.57 -1.19
CA GLN A 12 -18.94 10.65 -0.22
C GLN A 12 -20.16 10.78 0.70
N PHE A 13 -21.38 10.71 0.14
CA PHE A 13 -22.62 10.76 0.93
C PHE A 13 -22.77 9.53 1.81
N ILE A 14 -22.36 8.36 1.34
CA ILE A 14 -22.36 7.11 2.13
C ILE A 14 -21.41 7.26 3.32
N ALA A 15 -20.18 7.73 3.10
CA ALA A 15 -19.21 7.95 4.18
C ALA A 15 -19.72 8.97 5.22
N GLN A 16 -20.31 10.09 4.75
CA GLN A 16 -20.91 11.09 5.63
C GLN A 16 -22.07 10.52 6.45
N SER A 17 -22.95 9.74 5.82
CA SER A 17 -24.11 9.13 6.49
C SER A 17 -23.68 8.12 7.57
N ILE A 18 -22.63 7.34 7.31
CA ILE A 18 -22.04 6.42 8.29
C ILE A 18 -21.45 7.21 9.46
N GLY A 19 -20.67 8.26 9.17
CA GLY A 19 -20.10 9.14 10.20
C GLY A 19 -21.16 9.76 11.11
N GLN A 20 -22.24 10.28 10.52
CA GLN A 20 -23.38 10.83 11.26
C GLN A 20 -24.06 9.77 12.12
N ALA A 21 -24.27 8.56 11.61
CA ALA A 21 -24.88 7.47 12.37
C ALA A 21 -24.05 7.10 13.62
N PHE A 22 -22.73 7.03 13.49
CA PHE A 22 -21.84 6.81 14.65
C PHE A 22 -21.90 7.96 15.65
N GLN A 23 -21.96 9.21 15.18
CA GLN A 23 -22.06 10.37 16.06
C GLN A 23 -23.37 10.36 16.86
N VAL A 24 -24.51 10.07 16.21
CA VAL A 24 -25.81 9.94 16.88
C VAL A 24 -25.78 8.82 17.92
N ALA A 25 -25.25 7.64 17.55
CA ALA A 25 -25.14 6.51 18.47
C ALA A 25 -24.24 6.82 19.69
N TYR A 26 -23.13 7.54 19.49
CA TYR A 26 -22.25 7.96 20.58
C TYR A 26 -22.94 8.96 21.51
N MET A 27 -23.69 9.91 20.96
CA MET A 27 -24.48 10.85 21.77
C MET A 27 -25.57 10.14 22.58
N GLU A 28 -26.29 9.18 21.99
CA GLU A 28 -27.27 8.37 22.72
C GLU A 28 -26.62 7.58 23.85
N PHE A 29 -25.42 7.04 23.62
CA PHE A 29 -24.63 6.36 24.65
C PHE A 29 -24.26 7.31 25.79
N LEU A 30 -23.73 8.51 25.51
CA LEU A 30 -23.37 9.49 26.54
C LEU A 30 -24.60 9.91 27.37
N LYS A 31 -25.73 10.17 26.69
CA LYS A 31 -27.01 10.52 27.32
C LYS A 31 -27.53 9.39 28.22
N ALA A 32 -27.47 8.14 27.74
CA ALA A 32 -27.89 6.97 28.53
C ALA A 32 -27.02 6.76 29.78
N ASN A 33 -25.78 7.25 29.78
CA ASN A 33 -24.86 7.19 30.92
C ASN A 33 -24.83 8.48 31.76
N GLY A 34 -25.75 9.44 31.52
CA GLY A 34 -25.91 10.65 32.33
C GLY A 34 -24.81 11.71 32.13
N ILE A 35 -24.09 11.65 31.00
CA ILE A 35 -23.05 12.62 30.65
C ILE A 35 -23.69 13.72 29.79
N GLU A 36 -24.14 14.80 30.42
CA GLU A 36 -24.86 15.93 29.78
C GLU A 36 -24.00 17.21 29.72
N ASP A 37 -22.77 17.12 29.22
CA ASP A 37 -21.92 18.30 29.11
C ASP A 37 -22.01 18.92 27.70
N HIS A 38 -22.66 20.09 27.62
CA HIS A 38 -22.95 20.83 26.38
C HIS A 38 -21.69 21.38 25.70
N SER A 39 -20.53 21.36 26.37
CA SER A 39 -19.25 21.77 25.79
C SER A 39 -18.73 20.78 24.74
N PHE A 40 -18.97 19.47 24.90
CA PHE A 40 -18.65 18.46 23.88
C PHE A 40 -19.49 18.60 22.60
N MET A 41 -20.69 19.19 22.68
CA MET A 41 -21.55 19.40 21.51
C MET A 41 -20.99 20.42 20.51
N LYS A 42 -20.10 21.32 20.94
CA LYS A 42 -19.45 22.31 20.07
C LYS A 42 -18.11 21.87 19.51
N GLU A 43 -17.48 20.86 20.11
CA GLU A 43 -16.17 20.32 19.69
C GLU A 43 -16.24 19.01 18.92
N LEU A 44 -17.41 18.36 18.87
CA LEU A 44 -17.67 17.22 18.01
C LEU A 44 -18.18 17.68 16.64
N ASP A 45 -17.45 18.60 16.00
CA ASP A 45 -17.59 18.83 14.57
C ASP A 45 -16.90 17.66 13.84
N TYR A 46 -17.45 16.46 14.04
CA TYR A 46 -16.98 15.23 13.42
C TYR A 46 -17.12 15.33 11.90
N GLN A 47 -18.04 16.18 11.42
CA GLN A 47 -18.10 16.59 10.01
C GLN A 47 -16.87 17.39 9.62
N GLU A 48 -16.41 18.37 10.41
CA GLU A 48 -15.13 19.05 10.15
C GLU A 48 -13.94 18.09 10.22
N VAL A 49 -13.90 17.11 11.13
CA VAL A 49 -12.87 16.06 11.18
C VAL A 49 -12.93 15.13 9.96
N LEU A 50 -14.12 14.70 9.52
CA LEU A 50 -14.31 13.87 8.32
C LEU A 50 -14.08 14.65 7.02
N ASN A 51 -14.36 15.96 7.01
CA ASN A 51 -14.12 16.85 5.87
C ASN A 51 -12.66 17.32 5.81
N SER A 52 -11.97 17.40 6.95
CA SER A 52 -10.53 17.71 7.07
C SER A 52 -9.65 16.48 7.01
N GLN A 53 -10.23 15.27 7.19
CA GLN A 53 -9.66 14.07 6.62
C GLN A 53 -9.67 14.26 5.11
N GLU A 54 -8.55 14.80 4.60
CA GLU A 54 -8.15 14.52 3.23
C GLU A 54 -8.18 13.00 3.10
N ILE A 55 -9.24 12.49 2.49
CA ILE A 55 -9.20 11.16 1.93
C ILE A 55 -8.03 11.26 0.96
N PHE A 56 -6.87 10.75 1.36
CA PHE A 56 -5.69 10.55 0.51
C PHE A 56 -6.11 9.59 -0.60
N GLY A 57 -6.90 10.11 -1.53
CA GLY A 57 -7.51 9.43 -2.67
C GLY A 57 -6.49 9.16 -3.75
N ASP A 58 -5.29 9.75 -3.65
CA ASP A 58 -4.20 9.51 -4.59
C ASP A 58 -3.79 8.03 -4.63
N GLU A 59 -3.78 7.32 -3.48
CA GLU A 59 -3.43 5.91 -3.47
C GLU A 59 -4.53 5.02 -4.10
N LEU A 60 -5.79 5.28 -3.77
CA LEU A 60 -6.91 4.57 -4.40
C LEU A 60 -6.96 4.84 -5.91
N GLU A 61 -6.67 6.08 -6.34
CA GLU A 61 -6.52 6.39 -7.76
C GLU A 61 -5.35 5.64 -8.40
N ILE A 62 -4.20 5.50 -7.72
CA ILE A 62 -3.07 4.68 -8.21
C ILE A 62 -3.48 3.21 -8.40
N PHE A 63 -4.31 2.67 -7.50
CA PHE A 63 -4.82 1.31 -7.61
C PHE A 63 -5.99 1.16 -8.61
N ALA A 64 -6.78 2.21 -8.84
CA ALA A 64 -7.93 2.19 -9.74
C ALA A 64 -7.56 2.54 -11.20
N LYS A 65 -6.60 3.44 -11.41
CA LYS A 65 -6.14 3.87 -12.74
C LYS A 65 -5.22 2.81 -13.33
N LYS A 66 -5.80 1.95 -14.18
CA LYS A 66 -5.06 0.93 -14.97
C LYS A 66 -3.87 1.49 -15.75
N GLU A 67 -3.90 2.78 -16.08
CA GLU A 67 -2.83 3.48 -16.81
C GLU A 67 -1.51 3.55 -16.01
N LEU A 68 -1.59 3.49 -14.68
CA LEU A 68 -0.44 3.47 -13.77
C LEU A 68 0.05 2.04 -13.47
N GLN A 69 -0.68 1.03 -13.93
CA GLN A 69 -0.36 -0.37 -13.71
C GLN A 69 0.45 -0.92 -14.88
N LYS A 70 1.52 -1.62 -14.54
CA LYS A 70 2.34 -2.37 -15.48
C LYS A 70 2.08 -3.87 -15.27
N GLU A 71 1.78 -4.54 -16.37
CA GLU A 71 1.73 -6.00 -16.38
C GLU A 71 3.12 -6.57 -16.67
N VAL A 72 3.62 -7.44 -15.79
CA VAL A 72 4.93 -8.07 -15.94
C VAL A 72 4.78 -9.58 -15.94
N VAL A 73 5.26 -10.20 -17.01
CA VAL A 73 5.27 -11.65 -17.17
C VAL A 73 6.65 -12.18 -16.85
N VAL A 74 6.76 -13.01 -15.81
CA VAL A 74 8.02 -13.61 -15.35
C VAL A 74 8.06 -15.09 -15.77
N PRO A 75 8.85 -15.45 -16.79
CA PRO A 75 9.09 -16.84 -17.17
C PRO A 75 10.05 -17.50 -16.19
N LYS A 76 9.79 -18.76 -15.84
CA LYS A 76 10.60 -19.55 -14.89
C LYS A 76 10.51 -21.04 -15.16
N ALA A 77 11.46 -21.82 -14.65
CA ALA A 77 11.39 -23.28 -14.73
C ALA A 77 10.44 -23.85 -13.65
N LYS A 78 9.87 -25.03 -13.93
CA LYS A 78 9.05 -25.76 -12.96
C LYS A 78 9.91 -26.13 -11.76
N GLY A 79 9.50 -25.73 -10.55
CA GLY A 79 10.24 -25.96 -9.31
C GLY A 79 11.21 -24.84 -8.92
N GLU A 80 11.48 -23.90 -9.82
CA GLU A 80 12.29 -22.72 -9.56
C GLU A 80 11.56 -21.74 -8.62
N ILE A 81 12.30 -20.94 -7.85
CA ILE A 81 11.71 -19.86 -7.04
C ILE A 81 11.74 -18.54 -7.83
N LEU A 82 10.76 -17.67 -7.59
CA LEU A 82 10.74 -16.33 -8.19
C LEU A 82 11.93 -15.47 -7.74
N GLY A 83 12.36 -15.64 -6.48
CA GLY A 83 13.44 -14.85 -5.91
C GLY A 83 13.02 -13.42 -5.54
N VAL A 84 11.73 -13.20 -5.21
CA VAL A 84 11.20 -11.90 -4.77
C VAL A 84 11.00 -11.95 -3.26
N VAL A 85 11.46 -10.91 -2.57
CA VAL A 85 11.13 -10.65 -1.16
C VAL A 85 10.14 -9.51 -1.11
N ILE A 86 9.01 -9.74 -0.45
CA ILE A 86 7.96 -8.74 -0.28
C ILE A 86 7.82 -8.31 1.18
N VAL A 87 7.47 -7.05 1.38
CA VAL A 87 7.15 -6.43 2.68
C VAL A 87 5.83 -5.70 2.58
N GLU A 88 5.19 -5.42 3.72
CA GLU A 88 4.00 -4.56 3.75
C GLU A 88 4.36 -3.13 3.33
N SER A 89 3.43 -2.44 2.66
CA SER A 89 3.52 -1.00 2.47
C SER A 89 3.64 -0.33 3.84
N GLY A 90 4.56 0.64 3.94
CA GLY A 90 4.87 1.31 5.22
C GLY A 90 3.71 2.14 5.77
N TRP A 91 3.87 2.62 7.01
CA TRP A 91 2.95 3.54 7.67
C TRP A 91 2.75 4.80 6.80
N GLY A 92 1.54 4.98 6.29
CA GLY A 92 1.20 6.07 5.36
C GLY A 92 0.35 5.61 4.17
N SER A 93 0.34 4.31 3.88
CA SER A 93 -0.54 3.76 2.85
C SER A 93 -1.93 3.44 3.40
N MET A 94 -2.98 4.00 2.79
CA MET A 94 -4.40 3.77 3.10
C MET A 94 -4.80 2.31 2.88
N LEU A 95 -4.11 1.61 1.97
CA LEU A 95 -4.37 0.20 1.66
C LEU A 95 -3.14 -0.66 1.96
N PRO A 96 -3.29 -1.74 2.75
CA PRO A 96 -2.20 -2.67 2.96
C PRO A 96 -1.93 -3.39 1.63
N THR A 97 -0.82 -3.04 1.02
CA THR A 97 -0.30 -3.66 -0.21
C THR A 97 1.08 -4.22 0.08
N VAL A 98 1.66 -4.90 -0.91
CA VAL A 98 2.98 -5.51 -0.76
C VAL A 98 3.98 -4.89 -1.73
N VAL A 99 5.15 -4.53 -1.22
CA VAL A 99 6.23 -3.88 -1.96
C VAL A 99 7.36 -4.87 -2.16
N ILE A 100 8.02 -4.82 -3.32
CA ILE A 100 9.24 -5.58 -3.58
C ILE A 100 10.39 -4.96 -2.77
N ALA A 101 10.79 -5.61 -1.68
CA ALA A 101 11.92 -5.19 -0.85
C ALA A 101 13.26 -5.65 -1.41
N ASN A 102 13.30 -6.82 -2.06
CA ASN A 102 14.54 -7.35 -2.60
C ASN A 102 14.27 -8.32 -3.76
N LEU A 103 15.23 -8.38 -4.69
CA LEU A 103 15.26 -9.32 -5.81
C LEU A 103 16.55 -10.12 -5.74
N ALA A 104 16.42 -11.44 -5.61
CA ALA A 104 17.57 -12.34 -5.65
C ALA A 104 18.21 -12.28 -7.04
N SER A 105 19.50 -11.96 -7.11
CA SER A 105 20.25 -11.77 -8.36
C SER A 105 20.19 -12.96 -9.32
N SER A 106 20.10 -14.19 -8.79
CA SER A 106 19.95 -15.42 -9.59
C SER A 106 18.49 -15.85 -9.80
N GLY A 107 17.51 -15.12 -9.24
CA GLY A 107 16.09 -15.46 -9.29
C GLY A 107 15.42 -15.11 -10.62
N ALA A 108 14.30 -15.77 -10.92
CA ALA A 108 13.56 -15.55 -12.16
C ALA A 108 13.06 -14.10 -12.31
N ALA A 109 12.67 -13.46 -11.21
CA ALA A 109 12.23 -12.07 -11.21
C ALA A 109 13.35 -11.07 -11.52
N ALA A 110 14.58 -11.34 -11.07
CA ALA A 110 15.72 -10.49 -11.42
C ALA A 110 16.13 -10.70 -12.90
N ARG A 111 16.11 -11.95 -13.39
CA ARG A 111 16.44 -12.26 -14.79
C ARG A 111 15.47 -11.67 -15.80
N CYS A 112 14.19 -11.48 -15.42
CA CYS A 112 13.23 -10.85 -16.34
C CYS A 112 13.52 -9.36 -16.54
N GLY A 113 14.23 -8.71 -15.61
CA GLY A 113 14.65 -7.30 -15.69
C GLY A 113 13.49 -6.28 -15.73
N GLN A 114 12.25 -6.73 -15.53
CA GLN A 114 11.06 -5.89 -15.65
C GLN A 114 10.45 -5.48 -14.31
N LEU A 115 10.87 -6.15 -13.22
CA LEU A 115 10.51 -5.84 -11.83
C LEU A 115 11.69 -5.14 -11.17
N ASN A 116 11.39 -4.10 -10.38
CA ASN A 116 12.37 -3.35 -9.61
C ASN A 116 12.07 -3.41 -8.12
N ILE A 117 13.11 -3.16 -7.33
CA ILE A 117 12.94 -2.93 -5.88
C ILE A 117 12.17 -1.62 -5.69
N GLY A 118 11.16 -1.65 -4.83
CA GLY A 118 10.22 -0.55 -4.61
C GLY A 118 8.91 -0.66 -5.39
N ASP A 119 8.81 -1.55 -6.38
CA ASP A 119 7.55 -1.76 -7.10
C ASP A 119 6.47 -2.31 -6.15
N GLN A 120 5.26 -1.75 -6.24
CA GLN A 120 4.10 -2.22 -5.48
C GLN A 120 3.39 -3.31 -6.27
N ILE A 121 3.14 -4.47 -5.65
CA ILE A 121 2.44 -5.58 -6.29
C ILE A 121 0.96 -5.48 -5.96
N ILE A 122 0.14 -5.36 -7.01
CA ILE A 122 -1.32 -5.28 -6.92
C ILE A 122 -1.92 -6.67 -7.03
N ALA A 123 -1.43 -7.48 -7.98
CA ALA A 123 -1.98 -8.81 -8.23
C ALA A 123 -0.93 -9.81 -8.72
N ILE A 124 -1.18 -11.10 -8.45
CA ILE A 124 -0.39 -12.23 -8.97
C ILE A 124 -1.35 -13.19 -9.67
N ASN A 125 -1.08 -13.49 -10.94
CA ASN A 125 -1.90 -14.34 -11.80
C ASN A 125 -3.37 -13.92 -11.85
N GLY A 126 -3.64 -12.62 -11.77
CA GLY A 126 -5.00 -12.05 -11.72
C GLY A 126 -5.65 -12.07 -10.33
N LEU A 127 -4.99 -12.60 -9.31
CA LEU A 127 -5.47 -12.57 -7.93
C LEU A 127 -4.95 -11.32 -7.22
N SER A 128 -5.86 -10.46 -6.75
CA SER A 128 -5.52 -9.22 -6.04
C SER A 128 -4.88 -9.53 -4.68
N LEU A 129 -3.77 -8.86 -4.39
CA LEU A 129 -3.06 -8.91 -3.11
C LEU A 129 -3.39 -7.72 -2.21
N VAL A 130 -4.12 -6.73 -2.71
CA VAL A 130 -4.53 -5.54 -1.97
C VAL A 130 -5.46 -5.97 -0.83
N GLY A 131 -5.21 -5.50 0.39
CA GLY A 131 -6.05 -5.82 1.54
C GLY A 131 -5.70 -7.15 2.24
N LEU A 132 -4.79 -7.96 1.68
CA LEU A 132 -4.44 -9.26 2.23
C LEU A 132 -3.26 -9.18 3.20
N PRO A 133 -3.23 -10.01 4.27
CA PRO A 133 -2.09 -10.10 5.17
C PRO A 133 -0.81 -10.50 4.43
N LEU A 134 0.35 -9.98 4.85
CA LEU A 134 1.65 -10.31 4.24
C LEU A 134 1.90 -11.81 4.15
N SER A 135 1.54 -12.56 5.18
CA SER A 135 1.70 -14.01 5.24
C SER A 135 0.95 -14.72 4.10
N THR A 136 -0.26 -14.27 3.79
CA THR A 136 -1.09 -14.77 2.68
C THR A 136 -0.45 -14.44 1.34
N CYS A 137 0.02 -13.21 1.15
CA CYS A 137 0.74 -12.78 -0.06
C CYS A 137 2.02 -13.60 -0.30
N GLN A 138 2.81 -13.83 0.76
CA GLN A 138 3.98 -14.69 0.71
C GLN A 138 3.61 -16.14 0.37
N GLY A 139 2.48 -16.62 0.88
CA GLY A 139 1.91 -17.92 0.53
C GLY A 139 1.63 -18.05 -0.97
N TYR A 140 0.96 -17.06 -1.56
CA TYR A 140 0.69 -17.05 -3.01
C TYR A 140 1.98 -17.07 -3.84
N ILE A 141 2.98 -16.27 -3.49
CA ILE A 141 4.28 -16.28 -4.17
C ILE A 141 4.93 -17.67 -4.07
N LYS A 142 4.94 -18.28 -2.88
CA LYS A 142 5.51 -19.63 -2.67
C LYS A 142 4.75 -20.70 -3.47
N ASN A 143 3.42 -20.58 -3.58
CA ASN A 143 2.59 -21.53 -4.32
C ASN A 143 2.81 -21.47 -5.84
N THR A 144 3.41 -20.39 -6.37
CA THR A 144 3.79 -20.33 -7.79
C THR A 144 5.02 -21.18 -8.13
N LYS A 145 5.64 -21.87 -7.16
CA LYS A 145 6.85 -22.70 -7.37
C LYS A 145 6.72 -23.69 -8.54
N ASN A 146 5.54 -24.30 -8.70
CA ASN A 146 5.28 -25.30 -9.75
C ASN A 146 4.83 -24.70 -11.08
N GLN A 147 4.62 -23.37 -11.16
CA GLN A 147 4.26 -22.69 -12.40
C GLN A 147 5.50 -22.35 -13.21
N THR A 148 5.35 -22.34 -14.53
CA THR A 148 6.38 -21.98 -15.50
C THR A 148 6.32 -20.52 -15.93
N VAL A 149 5.22 -19.84 -15.59
CA VAL A 149 5.02 -18.42 -15.83
C VAL A 149 4.24 -17.84 -14.66
N VAL A 150 4.63 -16.64 -14.23
CA VAL A 150 3.90 -15.88 -13.22
C VAL A 150 3.65 -14.49 -13.76
N LYS A 151 2.39 -14.08 -13.78
CA LYS A 151 1.96 -12.74 -14.23
C LYS A 151 1.80 -11.86 -12.99
N PHE A 152 2.48 -10.73 -12.97
CA PHE A 152 2.34 -9.70 -11.95
C PHE A 152 1.62 -8.49 -12.53
N THR A 153 0.75 -7.89 -11.72
CA THR A 153 0.28 -6.53 -11.94
C THR A 153 0.96 -5.68 -10.88
N VAL A 154 1.80 -4.74 -11.31
CA VAL A 154 2.56 -3.87 -10.41
C VAL A 154 2.31 -2.41 -10.73
N VAL A 155 2.42 -1.55 -9.72
CA VAL A 155 2.59 -0.11 -9.91
C VAL A 155 4.08 0.17 -9.79
N PRO A 156 4.75 0.59 -10.89
CA PRO A 156 6.16 0.98 -10.84
C PRO A 156 6.31 2.18 -9.92
N CYS A 157 7.19 2.09 -8.92
CA CYS A 157 7.57 3.25 -8.14
C CYS A 157 8.86 3.84 -8.74
N ALA A 158 9.06 5.16 -8.59
CA ALA A 158 10.31 5.78 -9.02
C ALA A 158 11.49 5.05 -8.34
N PRO A 159 12.48 4.57 -9.09
CA PRO A 159 13.49 3.67 -8.56
C PRO A 159 14.27 4.32 -7.42
N VAL A 160 14.40 3.61 -6.30
CA VAL A 160 15.33 3.99 -5.23
C VAL A 160 16.74 3.87 -5.80
N VAL A 161 17.41 5.01 -5.98
CA VAL A 161 18.78 5.05 -6.51
C VAL A 161 19.75 4.70 -5.37
N GLU A 162 20.35 3.50 -5.41
CA GLU A 162 21.43 3.16 -4.48
C GLU A 162 22.70 3.93 -4.87
N VAL A 163 23.05 4.95 -4.10
CA VAL A 163 24.28 5.73 -4.29
C VAL A 163 25.38 5.19 -3.36
N LYS A 164 26.25 4.32 -3.88
CA LYS A 164 27.39 3.78 -3.12
C LYS A 164 28.57 4.76 -3.12
N ILE A 165 28.70 5.54 -2.06
CA ILE A 165 29.77 6.53 -1.95
C ILE A 165 31.01 5.89 -1.30
N LYS A 166 32.06 5.69 -2.10
CA LYS A 166 33.35 5.20 -1.60
C LYS A 166 34.22 6.38 -1.18
N ARG A 167 34.43 6.53 0.13
CA ARG A 167 35.31 7.54 0.70
C ARG A 167 36.64 6.90 1.15
N PRO A 168 37.79 7.25 0.55
CA PRO A 168 39.08 6.70 0.96
C PRO A 168 39.57 7.23 2.32
N ASN A 169 39.11 8.42 2.73
CA ASN A 169 39.44 9.01 4.04
C ASN A 169 38.37 10.03 4.48
N THR A 170 38.10 10.15 5.78
CA THR A 170 37.14 11.08 6.40
C THR A 170 37.44 12.59 6.23
N LYS A 171 38.46 12.94 5.45
CA LYS A 171 38.82 14.33 5.10
C LYS A 171 38.20 14.81 3.77
N TYR A 172 37.78 13.93 2.88
CA TYR A 172 37.22 14.30 1.57
C TYR A 172 35.72 14.55 1.63
N GLN A 173 35.22 15.73 1.30
CA GLN A 173 33.78 16.01 1.33
C GLN A 173 33.01 15.09 0.37
N LEU A 174 31.76 14.75 0.71
CA LEU A 174 30.92 13.86 -0.10
C LEU A 174 30.38 14.52 -1.38
N GLY A 175 30.37 15.86 -1.43
CA GLY A 175 30.01 16.62 -2.63
C GLY A 175 28.50 16.78 -2.89
N PHE A 176 27.63 16.40 -1.95
CA PHE A 176 26.19 16.63 -2.02
C PHE A 176 25.62 16.98 -0.65
N SER A 177 24.44 17.58 -0.63
CA SER A 177 23.64 17.84 0.56
C SER A 177 22.29 17.15 0.40
N VAL A 178 21.77 16.56 1.48
CA VAL A 178 20.43 15.98 1.52
C VAL A 178 19.52 17.00 2.19
N GLN A 179 18.56 17.54 1.44
CA GLN A 179 17.51 18.39 1.98
C GLN A 179 16.20 17.62 2.02
N ASN A 180 15.46 17.72 3.13
CA ASN A 180 14.18 17.04 3.36
C ASN A 180 14.25 15.51 3.23
N GLY A 181 15.23 14.90 3.91
CA GLY A 181 15.18 13.45 4.12
C GLY A 181 13.95 13.12 4.99
N VAL A 182 13.21 12.08 4.60
CA VAL A 182 12.14 11.49 5.43
C VAL A 182 12.77 10.86 6.68
#